data_AF-A0ABD1HKH1-F1
#
_entry.id   AF-A0ABD1HKH1-F1
#
_cell.length_a   1.000
_cell.length_b   1.000
_cell.length_c   1.000
_cell.angle_alpha   90.00
_cell.angle_beta   90.00
_cell.angle_gamma   90.00
#
_symmetry.space_group_name_H-M   'P 1'
#
loop_
_entity.id
_entity.type
_entity.pdbx_description
1 polymer ?
#
loop_
_entity_poly.entity_id
_entity_poly.type
_entity_poly.pdbx_seq_one_letter_code
_entity_poly.pdbx_strand_id
1 'polypeptide(L)'
;MAYNLQTLITILEGILDPDQSRWIVDENNAHLQSLLDKATSLQQLLDKSSLTKLDTQIREVAHQAEDIIESHMVDHMLSGSECVIFTFSTPDLQQVTRDLDSVMEQAGRLVEMEDDKMPRELDSAMEQ
;
A
#
# COMPACT_ATOMS: atom_id res chain seq x y z
N MET A 1 -13.32 6.78 11.69
CA MET A 1 -13.24 5.92 10.50
C MET A 1 -11.78 5.48 10.39
N ALA A 2 -11.50 4.19 10.50
CA ALA A 2 -10.13 3.68 10.35
C ALA A 2 -9.89 3.48 8.85
N TYR A 3 -9.37 4.51 8.18
CA TYR A 3 -8.80 4.35 6.84
C TYR A 3 -7.56 3.48 7.02
N ASN A 4 -7.72 2.20 6.73
CA ASN A 4 -6.68 1.19 6.84
C ASN A 4 -6.21 0.83 5.43
N LEU A 5 -4.96 0.41 5.34
CA LEU A 5 -4.34 -0.07 4.11
C LEU A 5 -5.18 -1.17 3.42
N GLN A 6 -5.97 -1.92 4.20
CA GLN A 6 -6.95 -2.88 3.71
C GLN A 6 -8.01 -2.28 2.78
N THR A 7 -8.48 -1.05 3.03
CA THR A 7 -9.48 -0.39 2.18
C THR A 7 -8.88 -0.12 0.80
N LEU A 8 -7.68 0.47 0.75
CA LEU A 8 -6.91 0.63 -0.49
C LEU A 8 -6.69 -0.72 -1.20
N ILE A 9 -6.27 -1.77 -0.49
CA ILE A 9 -6.08 -3.11 -1.05
C ILE A 9 -7.37 -3.61 -1.71
N THR A 10 -8.50 -3.53 -1.01
CA THR A 10 -9.80 -3.99 -1.52
C THR A 10 -10.27 -3.19 -2.74
N ILE A 11 -9.99 -1.89 -2.80
CA ILE A 11 -10.28 -1.07 -3.99
C ILE A 11 -9.42 -1.52 -5.17
N LEU A 12 -8.12 -1.73 -4.96
CA LEU A 12 -7.21 -2.17 -6.01
C LEU A 12 -7.54 -3.57 -6.52
N GLU A 13 -7.88 -4.50 -5.63
CA GLU A 13 -8.37 -5.83 -5.99
C GLU A 13 -9.63 -5.74 -6.87
N GLY A 14 -10.60 -4.91 -6.48
CA GLY A 14 -11.83 -4.72 -7.26
C GLY A 14 -11.61 -4.07 -8.63
N ILE A 15 -10.60 -3.22 -8.78
CA ILE A 15 -10.24 -2.59 -10.06
C ILE A 15 -9.49 -3.59 -10.97
N LEU A 16 -8.63 -4.42 -10.39
CA LEU A 16 -7.79 -5.39 -11.12
C LEU A 16 -8.52 -6.70 -11.43
N ASP A 17 -9.61 -7.01 -10.73
CA ASP A 17 -10.39 -8.23 -10.94
C ASP A 17 -11.19 -8.17 -12.26
N PRO A 18 -10.89 -9.01 -13.26
CA PRO A 18 -11.53 -8.93 -14.57
C PRO A 18 -13.01 -9.37 -14.57
N ASP A 19 -13.47 -10.09 -13.53
CA ASP A 19 -14.85 -10.55 -13.41
C ASP A 19 -15.74 -9.52 -12.68
N GLN A 20 -15.16 -8.66 -11.84
CA GLN A 20 -15.85 -7.61 -11.10
C GLN A 20 -15.66 -6.22 -11.70
N SER A 21 -14.55 -6.00 -12.38
CA SER A 21 -14.15 -4.70 -12.89
C SER A 21 -14.75 -4.43 -14.26
N ARG A 22 -15.52 -3.34 -14.36
CA ARG A 22 -15.88 -2.71 -15.65
C ARG A 22 -14.75 -1.84 -16.21
N TRP A 23 -13.62 -1.76 -15.52
CA TRP A 23 -12.53 -0.84 -15.81
C TRP A 23 -11.52 -1.49 -16.75
N ILE A 24 -11.16 -0.79 -17.84
CA ILE A 24 -10.08 -1.24 -18.72
C ILE A 24 -8.77 -0.63 -18.22
N VAL A 25 -7.92 -1.44 -17.59
CA VAL A 25 -6.71 -0.99 -16.89
C VAL A 25 -5.41 -1.18 -17.68
N ASP A 26 -5.45 -1.62 -18.94
CA ASP A 26 -4.31 -2.13 -19.73
C ASP A 26 -2.97 -1.36 -19.50
N GLU A 27 -2.94 -0.05 -19.76
CA GLU A 27 -1.73 0.78 -19.61
C GLU A 27 -1.29 1.01 -18.15
N ASN A 28 -2.22 0.93 -17.19
CA ASN A 28 -1.96 1.15 -15.76
C ASN A 28 -1.92 -0.13 -14.93
N ASN A 29 -2.16 -1.28 -15.55
CA ASN A 29 -2.24 -2.57 -14.86
C ASN A 29 -0.96 -2.82 -14.06
N ALA A 30 0.20 -2.64 -14.68
CA ALA A 30 1.49 -2.82 -14.01
C ALA A 30 1.66 -1.89 -12.79
N HIS A 31 1.21 -0.64 -12.87
CA HIS A 31 1.31 0.30 -11.75
C HIS A 31 0.34 -0.04 -10.62
N LEU A 32 -0.91 -0.36 -10.96
CA LEU A 32 -1.93 -0.76 -9.98
C LEU A 32 -1.57 -2.07 -9.29
N GLN A 33 -1.04 -3.04 -10.04
CA GLN A 33 -0.55 -4.30 -9.49
C GLN A 33 0.63 -4.04 -8.55
N SER A 34 1.58 -3.18 -8.95
CA SER A 34 2.70 -2.81 -8.09
C SER A 34 2.24 -2.11 -6.81
N LEU A 35 1.23 -1.24 -6.89
CA LEU A 35 0.66 -0.57 -5.73
C LEU A 35 -0.04 -1.58 -4.80
N LEU A 36 -0.78 -2.53 -5.36
CA LEU A 36 -1.43 -3.61 -4.61
C LEU A 36 -0.40 -4.50 -3.89
N ASP A 37 0.66 -4.91 -4.59
CA ASP A 37 1.73 -5.73 -4.00
C ASP A 37 2.43 -5.01 -2.85
N LYS A 38 2.73 -3.72 -3.01
CA LYS A 38 3.36 -2.89 -1.96
C LYS A 38 2.43 -2.68 -0.77
N ALA A 39 1.15 -2.36 -1.02
CA ALA A 39 0.17 -2.17 0.05
C ALA A 39 -0.03 -3.48 0.83
N THR A 40 -0.12 -4.61 0.13
CA THR A 40 -0.24 -5.93 0.76
C THR A 40 1.01 -6.28 1.58
N SER A 41 2.19 -6.03 1.04
CA SER A 41 3.47 -6.28 1.74
C SER A 41 3.58 -5.45 3.02
N LEU A 42 3.21 -4.17 2.94
CA LEU A 42 3.20 -3.28 4.09
C LEU A 42 2.14 -3.72 5.13
N GLN A 43 0.95 -4.15 4.72
CA GLN A 43 -0.07 -4.70 5.64
C GLN A 43 0.48 -5.92 6.40
N GLN A 44 1.12 -6.86 5.69
CA GLN A 44 1.72 -8.04 6.32
C GLN A 44 2.85 -7.69 7.29
N LEU A 45 3.59 -6.63 7.02
CA LEU A 45 4.67 -6.16 7.90
C LEU A 45 4.08 -5.55 9.18
N LEU A 46 3.01 -4.76 9.06
CA LEU A 46 2.26 -4.21 10.20
C LEU A 46 1.57 -5.29 11.04
N ASP A 47 1.08 -6.37 10.42
CA ASP A 47 0.47 -7.48 11.16
C ASP A 47 1.51 -8.24 12.03
N LYS A 48 2.78 -8.21 11.63
CA LYS A 48 3.90 -8.86 12.35
C LYS A 48 4.56 -7.99 13.40
N SER A 49 4.41 -6.67 13.33
CA SER A 49 5.15 -5.72 14.14
C SER A 49 4.26 -4.56 14.60
N SER A 50 4.37 -4.15 15.87
CA SER A 50 3.56 -3.06 16.42
C SER A 50 4.10 -1.68 16.03
N LEU A 51 4.23 -1.42 14.71
CA LEU A 51 4.75 -0.17 14.14
C LEU A 51 3.77 1.00 14.21
N THR A 52 3.22 1.23 15.39
CA THR A 52 2.35 2.36 15.74
C THR A 52 2.96 3.73 15.40
N LYS A 53 4.29 3.81 15.27
CA LYS A 53 5.02 5.02 14.87
C LYS A 53 4.74 5.45 13.43
N LEU A 54 4.40 4.50 12.54
CA LEU A 54 4.14 4.79 11.13
C LEU A 54 2.65 4.86 10.80
N ASP A 55 1.76 4.52 11.75
CA ASP A 55 0.30 4.46 11.56
C ASP A 55 -0.26 5.72 10.87
N THR A 56 0.16 6.90 11.32
CA THR A 56 -0.31 8.16 10.73
C THR A 56 0.15 8.35 9.28
N GLN A 57 1.41 8.05 8.97
CA GLN A 57 1.93 8.16 7.60
C GLN A 57 1.29 7.13 6.68
N ILE A 58 1.12 5.89 7.15
CA ILE A 58 0.45 4.81 6.41
C ILE A 58 -0.98 5.23 6.07
N ARG A 59 -1.70 5.79 7.05
CA ARG A 59 -3.06 6.29 6.86
C ARG A 59 -3.12 7.44 5.86
N GLU A 60 -2.18 8.38 5.92
CA GLU A 60 -2.12 9.51 4.98
C GLU A 60 -1.86 9.04 3.54
N VAL A 61 -0.88 8.15 3.35
CA VAL A 61 -0.56 7.60 2.01
C VAL A 61 -1.72 6.77 1.47
N ALA A 62 -2.36 5.93 2.29
CA ALA A 62 -3.52 5.15 1.88
C ALA A 62 -4.69 6.07 1.48
N HIS A 63 -4.99 7.09 2.29
CA HIS A 63 -6.03 8.05 1.99
C HIS A 63 -5.76 8.83 0.69
N GLN A 64 -4.51 9.25 0.47
CA GLN A 64 -4.15 9.93 -0.78
C GLN A 64 -4.31 9.01 -2.00
N ALA A 65 -3.93 7.73 -1.87
CA ALA A 65 -4.13 6.74 -2.91
C ALA A 65 -5.62 6.56 -3.25
N GLU A 66 -6.45 6.42 -2.22
CA GLU A 66 -7.91 6.31 -2.35
C GLU A 66 -8.51 7.55 -3.04
N ASP A 67 -8.14 8.75 -2.60
CA ASP A 67 -8.64 10.02 -3.16
C ASP A 67 -8.30 10.18 -4.65
N ILE A 68 -7.07 9.83 -5.05
CA ILE A 68 -6.65 9.85 -6.46
C ILE A 68 -7.46 8.84 -7.28
N ILE A 69 -7.57 7.60 -6.79
CA ILE A 69 -8.32 6.54 -7.47
C ILE A 69 -9.79 6.94 -7.61
N GLU A 70 -10.41 7.43 -6.53
CA GLU A 70 -11.81 7.86 -6.50
C GLU A 70 -12.06 9.04 -7.45
N SER A 71 -11.21 10.07 -7.41
CA SER A 71 -11.34 11.23 -8.31
C SER A 71 -11.32 10.79 -9.78
N HIS A 72 -10.38 9.90 -10.15
CA HIS A 72 -10.30 9.37 -11.50
C HIS A 72 -11.52 8.52 -11.86
N MET A 73 -12.02 7.69 -10.93
CA MET A 73 -13.24 6.91 -11.16
C MET A 73 -14.45 7.83 -11.39
N VAL A 74 -14.61 8.86 -10.57
CA VAL A 74 -15.72 9.82 -10.66
C VAL A 74 -15.65 10.63 -11.96
N ASP A 75 -14.48 11.17 -12.31
CA ASP A 75 -14.29 11.95 -13.54
C ASP A 75 -14.66 11.12 -14.78
N HIS A 76 -14.23 9.85 -14.81
CA HIS A 76 -14.58 8.95 -15.90
C HIS A 76 -16.06 8.59 -15.92
N MET A 77 -16.70 8.35 -14.77
CA MET A 77 -18.14 8.09 -14.68
C MET A 77 -18.98 9.29 -15.16
N LEU A 78 -18.54 10.51 -14.86
CA LEU A 78 -19.22 11.74 -15.27
C LEU A 78 -19.00 12.09 -16.75
N SER A 79 -17.93 11.58 -17.37
CA SER A 79 -17.62 11.81 -18.79
C SER A 79 -18.64 11.19 -19.76
N GLY A 80 -19.51 10.28 -19.30
CA GLY A 80 -20.52 9.61 -20.13
C GLY A 80 -19.96 8.58 -21.11
N SER A 81 -18.68 8.19 -20.95
CA SER A 81 -18.03 7.18 -21.79
C SER A 81 -18.59 5.78 -21.48
N GLU A 82 -19.06 5.05 -22.50
CA GLU A 82 -19.52 3.65 -22.36
C GLU A 82 -18.38 2.70 -21.99
N CYS A 83 -17.14 3.08 -22.29
CA CYS A 83 -15.93 2.34 -21.98
C CYS A 83 -15.15 3.11 -20.92
N VAL A 84 -14.97 2.51 -19.74
CA VAL A 84 -14.28 3.15 -18.62
C VAL A 84 -12.81 2.77 -18.65
N ILE A 85 -12.09 3.34 -19.62
CA ILE A 85 -10.63 3.20 -19.70
C ILE A 85 -10.04 3.92 -18.50
N PHE A 86 -9.35 3.16 -17.66
CA PHE A 86 -8.74 3.65 -16.44
C PHE A 86 -7.31 4.13 -16.76
N THR A 87 -7.23 5.31 -17.37
CA THR A 87 -5.96 5.97 -17.70
C THR A 87 -5.61 7.02 -16.64
N PHE A 88 -4.65 6.74 -15.77
CA PHE A 88 -4.04 7.78 -14.95
C PHE A 88 -3.12 8.66 -15.80
N SER A 89 -3.28 9.98 -15.68
CA SER A 89 -2.12 10.85 -15.88
C SER A 89 -1.19 10.60 -14.72
N THR A 90 0.07 10.33 -15.03
CA THR A 90 0.95 9.48 -14.23
C THR A 90 1.63 10.10 -12.97
N PRO A 91 1.57 11.40 -12.63
CA PRO A 91 2.39 11.90 -11.50
C PRO A 91 1.84 11.55 -10.12
N ASP A 92 0.52 11.56 -9.92
CA ASP A 92 -0.07 11.45 -8.57
C ASP A 92 0.04 10.01 -8.03
N LEU A 93 -0.26 9.01 -8.87
CA LEU A 93 -0.08 7.60 -8.50
C LEU A 93 1.40 7.24 -8.33
N GLN A 94 2.30 7.84 -9.12
CA GLN A 94 3.74 7.68 -8.94
C GLN A 94 4.25 8.31 -7.64
N GLN A 95 3.64 9.40 -7.18
CA GLN A 95 3.97 10.01 -5.89
C GLN A 95 3.54 9.08 -4.76
N VAL A 96 2.30 8.60 -4.77
CA VAL A 96 1.80 7.61 -3.80
C VAL A 96 2.68 6.36 -3.77
N THR A 97 3.09 5.85 -4.94
CA THR A 97 3.97 4.68 -5.01
C THR A 97 5.32 4.95 -4.32
N ARG A 98 5.91 6.14 -4.51
CA ARG A 98 7.16 6.54 -3.86
C ARG A 98 6.99 6.74 -2.35
N ASP A 99 5.86 7.31 -1.93
CA ASP A 99 5.57 7.52 -0.52
C ASP A 99 5.40 6.17 0.19
N LEU A 100 4.72 5.23 -0.45
CA LEU A 100 4.56 3.86 0.05
C LEU A 100 5.91 3.12 0.13
N ASP A 101 6.79 3.29 -0.86
CA ASP A 101 8.16 2.78 -0.81
C ASP A 101 8.97 3.36 0.36
N SER A 102 8.83 4.67 0.61
CA SER A 102 9.48 5.31 1.76
C SER A 102 8.99 4.76 3.08
N VAL A 103 7.67 4.59 3.23
CA VAL A 103 7.06 4.02 4.43
C VAL A 103 7.50 2.57 4.64
N MET A 104 7.54 1.76 3.58
CA MET A 104 8.06 0.39 3.67
C MET A 104 9.53 0.34 4.09
N GLU A 105 10.39 1.22 3.57
CA GLU A 105 11.80 1.27 3.99
C GLU A 105 11.92 1.63 5.48
N GLN A 106 11.15 2.61 5.94
CA GLN A 106 11.11 2.99 7.35
C GLN A 106 10.59 1.83 8.23
N ALA A 107 9.56 1.13 7.76
CA ALA A 107 8.99 -0.02 8.45
C ALA A 107 10.01 -1.16 8.56
N GLY A 108 10.74 -1.46 7.48
CA GLY A 108 11.82 -2.44 7.48
C GLY A 108 12.91 -2.12 8.50
N ARG A 109 13.39 -0.87 8.52
CA ARG A 109 14.39 -0.42 9.50
C ARG A 109 13.91 -0.56 10.95
N LEU A 110 12.63 -0.27 11.21
CA LEU A 110 12.06 -0.41 12.56
C LEU A 110 11.96 -1.87 12.99
N VAL A 111 11.58 -2.77 12.07
CA VAL A 111 11.54 -4.22 12.34
C VAL A 111 12.95 -4.76 12.62
N GLU A 112 13.97 -4.35 11.85
CA GLU A 112 15.37 -4.74 12.11
C GLU A 112 15.83 -4.28 13.50
N MET A 113 15.45 -3.06 13.93
CA MET A 113 15.79 -2.55 15.26
C MET A 113 15.02 -3.24 16.40
N GLU A 114 13.81 -3.74 16.15
CA GLU A 114 13.08 -4.57 17.12
C GLU A 114 13.70 -5.96 17.26
N ASP A 115 14.22 -6.55 16.17
CA ASP A 115 14.87 -7.86 16.17
C ASP A 115 16.27 -7.82 16.81
N ASP A 116 17.08 -6.79 16.52
CA ASP A 116 18.42 -6.61 17.11
C ASP A 116 18.37 -6.35 18.64
N LYS A 117 17.23 -5.90 19.15
CA LYS A 117 17.02 -5.67 20.60
C LYS A 117 16.79 -6.96 21.39
N MET A 118 16.74 -8.14 20.76
CA MET A 118 16.83 -9.41 21.48
C MET A 118 18.31 -9.69 21.76
N PRO A 119 18.83 -9.45 22.99
CA PRO A 119 20.18 -9.87 23.29
C PRO A 119 20.19 -11.39 23.21
N ARG A 120 21.12 -11.94 22.45
CA ARG A 120 21.55 -13.32 22.62
C ARG A 120 22.18 -13.44 24.00
N GLU A 121 21.35 -13.58 25.03
CA GLU A 121 21.74 -14.19 26.29
C GLU A 121 21.92 -15.69 26.03
N LEU A 122 22.94 -16.03 25.24
CA LEU A 122 23.52 -17.36 25.26
C LEU A 122 24.62 -17.30 26.30
N ASP A 123 24.23 -17.64 27.53
CA ASP A 123 25.05 -17.88 28.70
C ASP A 123 26.42 -18.48 28.33
N SER A 124 27.40 -17.58 28.21
CA SER A 124 28.81 -17.90 28.44
C SER A 124 29.06 -17.70 29.92
N ALA A 125 28.79 -18.73 30.73
CA ALA A 125 29.50 -19.00 31.98
C ALA A 125 28.82 -20.14 32.73
N MET A 126 29.41 -21.34 32.69
CA MET A 126 29.86 -22.01 33.91
C MET A 126 31.03 -22.93 33.51
N GLU A 127 32.25 -22.40 33.64
CA GLU A 127 33.38 -23.22 34.06
C GLU A 127 32.99 -23.91 35.38
N GLN A 128 33.12 -25.24 35.46
CA GLN A 128 33.80 -25.98 36.55
C GLN A 128 34.15 -27.39 36.08
#